data_AF-A0A2E5YKZ9-F1
#
_entry.id   AF-A0A2E5YKZ9-F1
#
_cell.length_a   1.000
_cell.length_b   1.000
_cell.length_c   1.000
_cell.angle_alpha   90.00
_cell.angle_beta   90.00
_cell.angle_gamma   90.00
#
_symmetry.space_group_name_H-M   'P 1'
#
loop_
_entity.id
_entity.type
_entity.pdbx_description
1 polymer ?
#
loop_
_entity_poly.entity_id
_entity_poly.type
_entity_poly.pdbx_seq_one_letter_code
_entity_poly.pdbx_strand_id
1 'polypeptide(L)'
;MMPRLRSARFETGLIVGCVVLLAAACTAGPPVAIRADQIVDNLDSTRTFVRPRIQGEAGHLRIGQGIPGACRLFGMEGYLKEYVKWSLDLGEAVPVSEDGQVGEARLGRYIEAITCTPKRSHVPRITVESKSEASDGSVTVTGPRVHHGPEHFPILSGHAGACQLLGYAQKVEYSLEWSSGPAHGVSLTLSGRIYERASGTYLTALGCKQKP
;
A
#
# COMPACT_ATOMS: atom_id res chain seq x y z
N MET A 1 25.25 31.20 -70.26
CA MET A 1 26.61 31.75 -70.44
C MET A 1 27.29 31.80 -69.07
N MET A 2 28.16 30.83 -68.78
CA MET A 2 29.26 31.01 -67.80
C MET A 2 30.29 32.00 -68.40
N PRO A 3 31.13 32.75 -67.64
CA PRO A 3 31.97 32.23 -66.54
C PRO A 3 32.35 33.23 -65.40
N ARG A 4 32.90 32.70 -64.29
CA ARG A 4 34.31 32.91 -63.86
C ARG A 4 34.54 32.47 -62.41
N LEU A 5 35.50 31.55 -62.27
CA LEU A 5 36.24 31.23 -61.06
C LEU A 5 36.99 32.46 -60.51
N ARG A 6 36.98 32.63 -59.19
CA ARG A 6 38.18 33.09 -58.45
C ARG A 6 38.33 32.30 -57.16
N SER A 7 39.47 31.62 -57.09
CA SER A 7 40.10 31.07 -55.90
C SER A 7 40.53 32.20 -54.96
N ALA A 8 40.29 32.02 -53.66
CA ALA A 8 41.09 32.65 -52.61
C ALA A 8 41.24 31.67 -51.45
N ARG A 9 42.48 31.54 -51.02
CA ARG A 9 43.05 30.63 -50.04
C ARG A 9 43.01 31.25 -48.64
N PHE A 10 42.97 30.37 -47.64
CA PHE A 10 43.49 30.51 -46.27
C PHE A 10 42.85 31.57 -45.36
N GLU A 11 42.30 31.14 -44.22
CA GLU A 11 43.01 31.25 -42.93
C GLU A 11 42.24 30.51 -41.82
N THR A 12 43.03 29.84 -40.99
CA THR A 12 42.69 29.10 -39.78
C THR A 12 42.00 29.98 -38.74
N GLY A 13 40.77 29.63 -38.36
CA GLY A 13 40.07 30.19 -37.20
C GLY A 13 39.57 29.08 -36.29
N LEU A 14 40.33 28.81 -35.24
CA LEU A 14 39.98 27.92 -34.12
C LEU A 14 38.79 28.54 -33.37
N ILE A 15 37.56 28.14 -33.66
CA ILE A 15 36.40 28.46 -32.82
C ILE A 15 36.24 27.32 -31.82
N VAL A 16 36.73 27.57 -30.60
CA VAL A 16 36.42 26.78 -29.41
C VAL A 16 34.91 26.80 -29.24
N GLY A 17 34.27 25.70 -29.63
CA GLY A 17 32.86 25.44 -29.38
C GLY A 17 32.64 25.33 -27.88
N CYS A 18 32.26 26.44 -27.25
CA CYS A 18 31.73 26.44 -25.91
C CYS A 18 30.34 25.78 -25.98
N VAL A 19 30.31 24.45 -25.84
CA VAL A 19 29.07 23.70 -25.61
C VAL A 19 28.56 24.15 -24.25
N VAL A 20 27.65 25.13 -24.25
CA VAL A 20 26.83 25.44 -23.09
C VAL A 20 25.92 24.25 -22.89
N LEU A 21 26.32 23.30 -22.04
CA LEU A 21 25.40 22.36 -21.43
C LEU A 21 24.43 23.18 -20.58
N LEU A 22 23.29 23.53 -21.16
CA LEU A 22 22.09 23.87 -20.41
C LEU A 22 21.68 22.60 -19.68
N ALA A 23 22.24 22.42 -18.48
CA ALA A 23 21.66 21.53 -17.49
C ALA A 23 20.25 22.06 -17.22
N ALA A 24 19.24 21.36 -17.76
CA ALA A 24 17.87 21.54 -17.34
C ALA A 24 17.83 21.19 -15.86
N ALA A 25 17.96 22.21 -15.01
CA ALA A 25 17.65 22.09 -13.60
C ALA A 25 16.17 21.70 -13.54
N CYS A 26 15.90 20.42 -13.27
CA CYS A 26 14.60 20.00 -12.79
C CYS A 26 14.32 20.79 -11.52
N THR A 27 13.65 21.93 -11.64
CA THR A 27 13.08 22.62 -10.50
C THR A 27 11.94 21.74 -10.02
N ALA A 28 12.26 20.75 -9.18
CA ALA A 28 11.27 20.11 -8.34
C ALA A 28 10.59 21.25 -7.58
N GLY A 29 9.30 21.48 -7.88
CA GLY A 29 8.50 22.44 -7.14
C GLY A 29 8.54 22.14 -5.64
N PRO A 30 8.11 23.10 -4.79
CA PRO A 30 8.07 22.86 -3.35
C PRO A 30 7.30 21.54 -3.07
N PRO A 31 7.78 20.72 -2.12
CA PRO A 31 7.17 19.43 -1.85
C PRO A 31 5.69 19.61 -1.49
N VAL A 32 4.81 18.91 -2.21
CA VAL A 32 3.38 18.89 -1.94
C VAL A 32 3.17 18.32 -0.54
N ALA A 33 2.66 19.13 0.37
CA ALA A 33 2.34 18.69 1.72
C ALA A 33 0.94 18.05 1.75
N ILE A 34 0.84 16.89 2.39
CA ILE A 34 -0.42 16.19 2.64
C ILE A 34 -0.64 16.05 4.15
N ARG A 35 -1.88 16.13 4.59
CA ARG A 35 -2.28 15.90 5.99
C ARG A 35 -3.55 15.04 6.06
N ALA A 36 -3.80 14.47 7.22
CA ALA A 36 -5.05 13.82 7.56
C ALA A 36 -5.50 14.33 8.93
N ASP A 37 -6.81 14.37 9.16
CA ASP A 37 -7.36 14.79 10.46
C ASP A 37 -7.04 13.78 11.56
N GLN A 38 -6.99 12.50 11.18
CA GLN A 38 -6.59 11.41 12.06
C GLN A 38 -5.75 10.41 11.27
N ILE A 39 -4.72 9.88 11.94
CA ILE A 39 -3.90 8.78 11.46
C ILE A 39 -4.07 7.64 12.46
N VAL A 40 -4.46 6.46 11.97
CA VAL A 40 -4.59 5.25 12.77
C VAL A 40 -3.53 4.27 12.31
N ASP A 41 -2.58 3.93 13.18
CA ASP A 41 -1.62 2.85 12.96
C ASP A 41 -2.32 1.50 13.19
N ASN A 42 -2.42 0.70 12.14
CA ASN A 42 -3.02 -0.62 12.22
C ASN A 42 -1.96 -1.67 12.62
N LEU A 43 -2.41 -2.78 13.20
CA LEU A 43 -1.50 -3.82 13.70
C LEU A 43 -0.69 -4.51 12.61
N ASP A 44 -1.16 -4.50 11.36
CA ASP A 44 -0.51 -5.09 10.19
C ASP A 44 0.50 -4.15 9.48
N SER A 45 0.92 -3.06 10.14
CA SER A 45 1.82 -2.02 9.59
C SER A 45 1.21 -1.16 8.50
N THR A 46 -0.08 -1.30 8.21
CA THR A 46 -0.81 -0.34 7.39
C THR A 46 -1.21 0.87 8.23
N ARG A 47 -1.55 1.98 7.56
CA ARG A 47 -2.06 3.18 8.23
C ARG A 47 -3.34 3.64 7.57
N THR A 48 -4.34 3.95 8.38
CA THR A 48 -5.60 4.54 7.92
C THR A 48 -5.57 6.05 8.12
N PHE A 49 -5.74 6.80 7.04
CA PHE A 49 -5.76 8.25 7.01
C PHE A 49 -7.19 8.72 6.86
N VAL A 50 -7.73 9.38 7.88
CA VAL A 50 -9.10 9.89 7.90
C VAL A 50 -9.13 11.34 7.43
N ARG A 51 -10.01 11.62 6.47
CA ARG A 51 -10.18 12.90 5.77
C ARG A 51 -8.84 13.46 5.28
N PRO A 52 -8.12 12.73 4.40
CA PRO A 52 -6.87 13.24 3.84
C PRO A 52 -7.11 14.52 3.01
N ARG A 53 -6.16 15.44 3.09
CA ARG A 53 -6.19 16.76 2.45
C ARG A 53 -4.81 17.14 1.94
N ILE A 54 -4.74 17.72 0.76
CA ILE A 54 -3.56 18.45 0.30
C ILE A 54 -3.52 19.80 1.01
N GLN A 55 -2.35 20.18 1.51
CA GLN A 55 -2.11 21.51 2.05
C GLN A 55 -1.66 22.43 0.91
N GLY A 56 -2.56 23.33 0.48
CA GLY A 56 -2.30 24.36 -0.51
C GLY A 56 -2.15 25.74 0.14
N GLU A 57 -1.83 26.75 -0.67
CA GLU A 57 -1.62 28.14 -0.23
C GLU A 57 -2.90 28.76 0.39
N ALA A 58 -4.07 28.41 -0.16
CA ALA A 58 -5.37 28.91 0.29
C ALA A 58 -6.07 28.02 1.34
N GLY A 59 -5.39 26.98 1.85
CA GLY A 59 -5.93 26.06 2.86
C GLY A 59 -5.87 24.59 2.46
N HIS A 60 -6.89 23.81 2.85
CA HIS A 60 -6.89 22.36 2.71
C HIS A 60 -7.81 21.89 1.58
N LEU A 61 -7.24 21.23 0.57
CA LEU A 61 -7.98 20.69 -0.58
C LEU A 61 -8.29 19.21 -0.38
N ARG A 62 -9.53 18.80 -0.67
CA ARG A 62 -9.95 17.40 -0.58
C ARG A 62 -9.36 16.58 -1.73
N ILE A 63 -9.14 15.28 -1.55
CA ILE A 63 -8.59 14.42 -2.60
C ILE A 63 -9.75 13.67 -3.29
N GLY A 64 -9.94 13.93 -4.58
CA GLY A 64 -11.05 13.36 -5.37
C GLY A 64 -10.69 12.14 -6.22
N GLN A 65 -9.40 11.92 -6.47
CA GLN A 65 -8.87 10.74 -7.15
C GLN A 65 -7.36 10.62 -6.89
N GLY A 66 -6.78 9.46 -7.23
CA GLY A 66 -5.32 9.30 -7.16
C GLY A 66 -4.79 8.66 -5.89
N ILE A 67 -5.45 7.61 -5.38
CA ILE A 67 -5.09 6.96 -4.12
C ILE A 67 -3.61 6.51 -4.08
N PRO A 68 -3.02 5.91 -5.13
CA PRO A 68 -1.59 5.56 -5.11
C PRO A 68 -0.69 6.78 -4.88
N GLY A 69 -1.01 7.92 -5.50
CA GLY A 69 -0.32 9.19 -5.30
C GLY A 69 -0.48 9.73 -3.89
N ALA A 70 -1.71 9.74 -3.37
CA ALA A 70 -1.99 10.17 -2.00
C ALA A 70 -1.24 9.32 -0.96
N CYS A 71 -1.22 8.00 -1.12
CA CYS A 71 -0.44 7.11 -0.24
C CYS A 71 1.06 7.39 -0.35
N ARG A 72 1.58 7.66 -1.56
CA ARG A 72 2.98 8.04 -1.77
C ARG A 72 3.32 9.34 -1.05
N LEU A 73 2.45 10.35 -1.10
CA LEU A 73 2.63 11.59 -0.36
C LEU A 73 2.65 11.36 1.16
N PHE A 74 1.94 10.34 1.67
CA PHE A 74 2.04 9.89 3.06
C PHE A 74 3.26 8.98 3.36
N GLY A 75 4.16 8.78 2.38
CA GLY A 75 5.35 7.93 2.52
C GLY A 75 5.05 6.42 2.44
N MET A 76 3.94 6.02 1.82
CA MET A 76 3.48 4.64 1.70
C MET A 76 3.38 4.22 0.22
N GLU A 77 3.68 2.96 -0.11
CA GLU A 77 3.81 2.53 -1.51
C GLU A 77 2.53 1.97 -2.15
N GLY A 78 1.61 1.46 -1.32
CA GLY A 78 0.39 0.80 -1.77
C GLY A 78 -0.83 1.19 -0.96
N TYR A 79 -1.96 0.53 -1.23
CA TYR A 79 -3.22 0.76 -0.54
C TYR A 79 -4.13 -0.46 -0.56
N LEU A 80 -5.06 -0.53 0.39
CA LEU A 80 -6.09 -1.56 0.47
C LEU A 80 -7.38 -1.02 -0.14
N LYS A 81 -7.82 -1.61 -1.25
CA LYS A 81 -8.96 -1.13 -2.06
C LYS A 81 -10.28 -1.19 -1.29
N GLU A 82 -10.44 -2.21 -0.45
CA GLU A 82 -11.59 -2.42 0.43
C GLU A 82 -11.73 -1.37 1.54
N TYR A 83 -10.64 -0.67 1.88
CA TYR A 83 -10.60 0.34 2.95
C TYR A 83 -10.46 1.75 2.39
N VAL A 84 -11.09 1.98 1.24
CA VAL A 84 -11.27 3.30 0.64
C VAL A 84 -12.71 3.72 0.87
N LYS A 85 -12.89 4.72 1.73
CA LYS A 85 -14.20 5.34 1.95
C LYS A 85 -14.29 6.64 1.17
N TRP A 86 -15.29 6.71 0.29
CA TRP A 86 -15.63 7.92 -0.46
C TRP A 86 -16.74 8.69 0.24
N SER A 87 -16.76 10.01 0.05
CA SER A 87 -17.85 10.86 0.50
C SER A 87 -19.15 10.50 -0.20
N LEU A 88 -20.25 10.65 0.53
CA LEU A 88 -21.60 10.57 -0.04
C LEU A 88 -21.93 11.85 -0.82
N ASP A 89 -21.50 13.00 -0.29
CA ASP A 89 -21.72 14.30 -0.87
C ASP A 89 -20.62 14.72 -1.85
N LEU A 90 -20.96 15.64 -2.74
CA LEU A 90 -20.00 16.30 -3.62
C LEU A 90 -19.33 17.47 -2.88
N GLY A 91 -18.06 17.68 -3.19
CA GLY A 91 -17.31 18.85 -2.74
C GLY A 91 -16.18 19.15 -3.71
N GLU A 92 -15.60 20.33 -3.57
CA GLU A 92 -14.38 20.66 -4.31
C GLU A 92 -13.25 19.74 -3.87
N ALA A 93 -12.62 19.09 -4.86
CA ALA A 93 -11.57 18.11 -4.65
C ALA A 93 -10.56 18.11 -5.80
N VAL A 94 -9.31 17.84 -5.47
CA VAL A 94 -8.20 17.77 -6.43
C VAL A 94 -7.85 16.32 -6.76
N PRO A 95 -7.42 16.06 -8.01
CA PRO A 95 -6.77 14.81 -8.35
C PRO A 95 -5.32 14.81 -7.88
N VAL A 96 -4.81 13.63 -7.49
CA VAL A 96 -3.38 13.42 -7.20
C VAL A 96 -2.83 12.40 -8.20
N SER A 97 -1.76 12.73 -8.92
CA SER A 97 -1.09 11.80 -9.83
C SER A 97 -0.30 10.75 -9.05
N GLU A 98 0.13 9.66 -9.71
CA GLU A 98 0.90 8.60 -9.03
C GLU A 98 2.23 9.11 -8.44
N ASP A 99 2.86 10.13 -9.05
CA ASP A 99 4.06 10.80 -8.57
C ASP A 99 3.79 11.89 -7.52
N GLY A 100 2.54 12.10 -7.12
CA GLY A 100 2.17 13.03 -6.05
C GLY A 100 1.92 14.48 -6.50
N GLN A 101 1.84 14.73 -7.81
CA GLN A 101 1.45 16.04 -8.33
C GLN A 101 -0.06 16.26 -8.14
N VAL A 102 -0.43 17.51 -7.91
CA VAL A 102 -1.81 17.89 -7.63
C VAL A 102 -2.36 18.62 -8.84
N GLY A 103 -3.46 18.11 -9.41
CA GLY A 103 -4.12 18.77 -10.53
C GLY A 103 -5.18 19.78 -10.08
N GLU A 104 -5.95 20.26 -11.05
CA GLU A 104 -6.95 21.30 -10.83
C GLU A 104 -8.12 20.81 -9.97
N ALA A 105 -8.61 21.71 -9.11
CA ALA A 105 -9.76 21.48 -8.27
C ALA A 105 -11.04 21.40 -9.11
N ARG A 106 -11.90 20.44 -8.78
CA ARG A 106 -13.18 20.22 -9.45
C ARG A 106 -14.21 19.68 -8.48
N LEU A 107 -15.49 19.91 -8.77
CA LEU A 107 -16.57 19.34 -7.98
C LEU A 107 -16.64 17.82 -8.17
N GLY A 108 -16.63 17.06 -7.08
CA GLY A 108 -16.69 15.60 -7.13
C GLY A 108 -16.79 14.94 -5.75
N ARG A 109 -16.88 13.60 -5.75
CA ARG A 109 -16.66 12.84 -4.52
C ARG A 109 -15.21 12.94 -4.09
N TYR A 110 -14.97 12.84 -2.79
CA TYR A 110 -13.64 12.89 -2.22
C TYR A 110 -13.42 11.76 -1.22
N ILE A 111 -12.17 11.49 -0.90
CA ILE A 111 -11.76 10.45 0.03
C ILE A 111 -12.06 10.92 1.46
N GLU A 112 -12.87 10.14 2.18
CA GLU A 112 -13.11 10.28 3.61
C GLU A 112 -12.16 9.42 4.45
N ALA A 113 -11.73 8.28 3.92
CA ALA A 113 -10.70 7.46 4.55
C ALA A 113 -9.98 6.61 3.51
N ILE A 114 -8.68 6.40 3.69
CA ILE A 114 -7.87 5.44 2.93
C ILE A 114 -6.94 4.70 3.86
N THR A 115 -6.79 3.38 3.66
CA THR A 115 -5.73 2.61 4.29
C THR A 115 -4.58 2.38 3.30
N CYS A 116 -3.42 2.96 3.61
CA CYS A 116 -2.19 2.79 2.82
C CYS A 116 -1.30 1.69 3.39
N THR A 117 -0.53 1.04 2.53
CA THR A 117 0.35 -0.07 2.85
C THR A 117 1.81 0.30 2.62
N PRO A 118 2.75 -0.20 3.44
CA PRO A 118 4.18 0.13 3.29
C PRO A 118 4.78 -0.43 2.00
N LYS A 119 4.18 -1.49 1.44
CA LYS A 119 4.57 -2.12 0.17
C LYS A 119 3.35 -2.30 -0.72
N ARG A 120 3.54 -2.30 -2.04
CA ARG A 120 2.46 -2.57 -3.02
C ARG A 120 1.80 -3.94 -2.84
N SER A 121 2.58 -4.97 -2.55
CA SER A 121 2.08 -6.32 -2.26
C SER A 121 1.97 -6.53 -0.74
N HIS A 122 0.85 -6.10 -0.17
CA HIS A 122 0.57 -6.27 1.25
C HIS A 122 0.12 -7.70 1.58
N VAL A 123 0.62 -8.21 2.70
CA VAL A 123 0.20 -9.48 3.31
C VAL A 123 -0.27 -9.12 4.73
N PRO A 124 -1.46 -9.57 5.15
CA PRO A 124 -1.98 -9.23 6.46
C PRO A 124 -1.13 -9.82 7.58
N ARG A 125 -1.31 -9.31 8.80
CA ARG A 125 -0.63 -9.84 9.99
C ARG A 125 -1.54 -10.82 10.71
N ILE A 126 -0.96 -11.81 11.37
CA ILE A 126 -1.69 -12.70 12.28
C ILE A 126 -1.20 -12.47 13.72
N THR A 127 -2.13 -12.53 14.68
CA THR A 127 -1.85 -12.58 16.12
C THR A 127 -2.50 -13.82 16.71
N VAL A 128 -2.00 -14.25 17.86
CA VAL A 128 -2.50 -15.42 18.59
C VAL A 128 -2.65 -15.05 20.07
N GLU A 129 -3.55 -15.72 20.76
CA GLU A 129 -3.76 -15.53 22.20
C GLU A 129 -2.67 -16.24 23.00
N SER A 130 -2.35 -17.47 22.61
CA SER A 130 -1.28 -18.24 23.22
C SER A 130 -0.56 -19.11 22.20
N LYS A 131 0.65 -19.54 22.57
CA LYS A 131 1.51 -20.41 21.79
C LYS A 131 2.24 -21.35 22.75
N SER A 132 2.18 -22.64 22.47
CA SER A 132 2.94 -23.68 23.16
C SER A 132 3.83 -24.43 22.16
N GLU A 133 5.01 -24.83 22.60
CA GLU A 133 5.99 -25.54 21.78
C GLU A 133 6.19 -26.95 22.35
N ALA A 134 6.15 -27.93 21.46
CA ALA A 134 6.40 -29.32 21.79
C ALA A 134 7.89 -29.65 21.59
N SER A 135 8.35 -30.73 22.22
CA SER A 135 9.74 -31.20 22.14
C SER A 135 10.17 -31.60 20.72
N ASP A 136 9.21 -31.87 19.83
CA ASP A 136 9.46 -32.19 18.43
C ASP A 136 9.61 -30.94 17.54
N GLY A 137 9.56 -29.74 18.12
CA GLY A 137 9.64 -28.45 17.44
C GLY A 137 8.34 -27.99 16.76
N SER A 138 7.24 -28.74 16.93
CA SER A 138 5.92 -28.24 16.54
C SER A 138 5.39 -27.23 17.56
N VAL A 139 4.54 -26.33 17.10
CA VAL A 139 3.85 -25.36 17.95
C VAL A 139 2.36 -25.48 17.78
N THR A 140 1.64 -25.39 18.89
CA THR A 140 0.20 -25.20 18.89
C THR A 140 -0.08 -23.74 19.19
N VAL A 141 -0.91 -23.10 18.37
CA VAL A 141 -1.37 -21.73 18.60
C VAL A 141 -2.87 -21.73 18.86
N THR A 142 -3.31 -20.86 19.76
CA THR A 142 -4.73 -20.68 20.09
C THR A 142 -5.21 -19.27 19.75
N GLY A 143 -6.49 -19.14 19.41
CA GLY A 143 -7.14 -17.89 19.05
C GLY A 143 -6.46 -17.13 17.91
N PRO A 144 -6.11 -17.75 16.76
CA PRO A 144 -5.49 -17.04 15.66
C PRO A 144 -6.44 -16.01 15.05
N ARG A 145 -6.00 -14.75 14.96
CA ARG A 145 -6.76 -13.65 14.33
C ARG A 145 -5.91 -12.90 13.31
N VAL A 146 -6.48 -12.67 12.14
CA VAL A 146 -5.86 -11.93 11.04
C VAL A 146 -6.23 -10.46 11.15
N HIS A 147 -5.24 -9.60 11.20
CA HIS A 147 -5.36 -8.14 11.13
C HIS A 147 -5.09 -7.70 9.70
N HIS A 148 -6.03 -6.95 9.12
CA HIS A 148 -5.93 -6.46 7.76
C HIS A 148 -6.57 -5.07 7.69
N GLY A 149 -5.74 -4.04 7.57
CA GLY A 149 -6.19 -2.67 7.74
C GLY A 149 -6.75 -2.42 9.15
N PRO A 150 -7.83 -1.64 9.29
CA PRO A 150 -8.43 -1.33 10.59
C PRO A 150 -9.26 -2.47 11.19
N GLU A 151 -9.41 -3.59 10.46
CA GLU A 151 -10.26 -4.71 10.87
C GLU A 151 -9.42 -5.94 11.27
N HIS A 152 -10.04 -6.82 12.03
CA HIS A 152 -9.47 -8.09 12.41
C HIS A 152 -10.52 -9.21 12.33
N PHE A 153 -10.06 -10.40 11.98
CA PHE A 153 -10.93 -11.51 11.58
C PHE A 153 -10.48 -12.82 12.21
N PRO A 154 -11.41 -13.67 12.66
CA PRO A 154 -11.12 -15.09 12.82
C PRO A 154 -10.87 -15.76 11.46
N ILE A 155 -10.20 -16.91 11.47
CA ILE A 155 -9.83 -17.65 10.26
C ILE A 155 -10.85 -18.76 10.00
N LEU A 156 -11.55 -18.70 8.87
CA LEU A 156 -12.54 -19.70 8.46
C LEU A 156 -11.89 -20.90 7.76
N SER A 157 -10.80 -20.66 7.03
CA SER A 157 -10.04 -21.72 6.35
C SER A 157 -8.66 -21.21 5.94
N GLY A 158 -7.78 -22.13 5.51
CA GLY A 158 -6.42 -21.79 5.08
C GLY A 158 -5.34 -21.99 6.14
N HIS A 159 -5.34 -23.16 6.79
CA HIS A 159 -4.37 -23.56 7.82
C HIS A 159 -2.90 -23.32 7.41
N ALA A 160 -2.51 -23.76 6.21
CA ALA A 160 -1.15 -23.57 5.73
C ALA A 160 -0.80 -22.07 5.55
N GLY A 161 -1.75 -21.26 5.08
CA GLY A 161 -1.61 -19.81 5.02
C GLY A 161 -1.44 -19.18 6.39
N ALA A 162 -2.22 -19.61 7.37
CA ALA A 162 -2.11 -19.15 8.76
C ALA A 162 -0.72 -19.48 9.35
N CYS A 163 -0.20 -20.69 9.14
CA CYS A 163 1.15 -21.05 9.55
C CYS A 163 2.22 -20.20 8.86
N GLN A 164 2.07 -19.94 7.56
CA GLN A 164 2.98 -19.06 6.82
C GLN A 164 3.00 -17.65 7.41
N LEU A 165 1.84 -17.09 7.76
CA LEU A 165 1.74 -15.78 8.42
C LEU A 165 2.39 -15.77 9.82
N LEU A 166 2.36 -16.90 10.52
CA LEU A 166 3.03 -17.09 11.82
C LEU A 166 4.55 -17.33 11.69
N GLY A 167 5.08 -17.36 10.46
CA GLY A 167 6.50 -17.61 10.20
C GLY A 167 6.89 -19.08 10.19
N TYR A 168 5.94 -19.99 10.03
CA TYR A 168 6.15 -21.43 9.97
C TYR A 168 5.96 -21.96 8.54
N ALA A 169 6.82 -22.89 8.15
CA ALA A 169 6.83 -23.42 6.79
C ALA A 169 5.76 -24.49 6.54
N GLN A 170 5.25 -25.15 7.59
CA GLN A 170 4.33 -26.28 7.46
C GLN A 170 3.22 -26.24 8.50
N LYS A 171 2.06 -26.77 8.10
CA LYS A 171 0.98 -27.14 9.01
C LYS A 171 1.26 -28.51 9.62
N VAL A 172 0.85 -28.72 10.86
CA VAL A 172 0.79 -30.07 11.45
C VAL A 172 -0.55 -30.69 11.06
N GLU A 173 -0.52 -31.83 10.39
CA GLU A 173 -1.76 -32.49 9.98
C GLU A 173 -2.62 -32.87 11.19
N TYR A 174 -3.94 -32.75 11.05
CA TYR A 174 -4.93 -33.10 12.08
C TYR A 174 -4.81 -32.32 13.41
N SER A 175 -4.26 -31.11 13.39
CA SER A 175 -4.08 -30.25 14.58
C SER A 175 -5.10 -29.10 14.72
N LEU A 176 -6.19 -29.16 13.94
CA LEU A 176 -7.18 -28.08 13.86
C LEU A 176 -8.26 -28.23 14.92
N GLU A 177 -8.53 -27.15 15.64
CA GLU A 177 -9.73 -27.01 16.47
C GLU A 177 -10.62 -25.92 15.91
N TRP A 178 -11.93 -26.14 16.00
CA TRP A 178 -12.94 -25.28 15.40
C TRP A 178 -13.91 -24.77 16.46
N SER A 179 -14.42 -23.56 16.24
CA SER A 179 -15.48 -22.96 17.05
C SER A 179 -16.77 -23.77 16.98
N SER A 180 -17.55 -23.73 18.07
CA SER A 180 -18.90 -24.33 18.13
C SER A 180 -19.98 -23.51 17.42
N GLY A 181 -19.72 -22.23 17.17
CA GLY A 181 -20.64 -21.30 16.52
C GLY A 181 -19.99 -20.48 15.41
N PRO A 182 -20.78 -19.93 14.48
CA PRO A 182 -20.26 -19.17 13.37
C PRO A 182 -19.85 -17.75 13.77
N ALA A 183 -18.89 -17.19 13.03
CA ALA A 183 -18.53 -15.79 13.06
C ALA A 183 -18.19 -15.28 11.66
N HIS A 184 -18.24 -13.97 11.47
CA HIS A 184 -17.71 -13.35 10.25
C HIS A 184 -16.18 -13.39 10.28
N GLY A 185 -15.55 -13.95 9.25
CA GLY A 185 -14.11 -14.20 9.20
C GLY A 185 -13.54 -14.24 7.79
N VAL A 186 -12.30 -14.70 7.66
CA VAL A 186 -11.55 -14.74 6.40
C VAL A 186 -11.00 -16.12 6.07
N SER A 187 -10.89 -16.41 4.78
CA SER A 187 -10.16 -17.57 4.26
C SER A 187 -8.83 -17.13 3.64
N LEU A 188 -7.77 -17.92 3.89
CA LEU A 188 -6.40 -17.58 3.50
C LEU A 188 -5.84 -18.49 2.41
N THR A 189 -5.12 -17.91 1.45
CA THR A 189 -4.30 -18.65 0.48
C THR A 189 -3.08 -19.28 1.18
N LEU A 190 -2.36 -20.17 0.50
CA LEU A 190 -1.10 -20.73 1.01
C LEU A 190 -0.03 -19.67 1.35
N SER A 191 -0.07 -18.52 0.68
CA SER A 191 0.82 -17.38 0.94
C SER A 191 0.30 -16.41 2.01
N GLY A 192 -0.83 -16.73 2.67
CA GLY A 192 -1.41 -15.90 3.72
C GLY A 192 -2.22 -14.71 3.21
N ARG A 193 -2.58 -14.66 1.92
CA ARG A 193 -3.46 -13.60 1.39
C ARG A 193 -4.90 -13.94 1.67
N ILE A 194 -5.71 -12.94 2.01
CA ILE A 194 -7.16 -13.10 2.11
C ILE A 194 -7.72 -13.26 0.69
N TYR A 195 -8.46 -14.35 0.44
CA TYR A 195 -9.17 -14.55 -0.83
C TYR A 195 -10.69 -14.48 -0.69
N GLU A 196 -11.22 -14.62 0.53
CA GLU A 196 -12.65 -14.61 0.80
C GLU A 196 -12.94 -14.06 2.20
N ARG A 197 -14.08 -13.36 2.32
CA ARG A 197 -14.72 -12.99 3.58
C ARG A 197 -16.11 -13.62 3.63
N ALA A 198 -16.42 -14.30 4.72
CA ALA A 198 -17.69 -15.02 4.85
C ALA A 198 -18.09 -15.16 6.33
N SER A 199 -19.22 -15.81 6.57
CA SER A 199 -19.63 -16.26 7.91
C SER A 199 -19.54 -17.78 7.99
N GLY A 200 -18.89 -18.30 9.04
CA GLY A 200 -18.72 -19.74 9.22
C GLY A 200 -18.07 -20.08 10.56
N THR A 201 -17.90 -21.38 10.84
CA THR A 201 -17.04 -21.81 11.94
C THR A 201 -15.59 -21.40 11.65
N TYR A 202 -14.82 -21.17 12.71
CA TYR A 202 -13.48 -20.63 12.59
C TYR A 202 -12.48 -21.39 13.45
N LEU A 203 -11.21 -21.28 13.09
CA LEU A 203 -10.11 -21.91 13.80
C LEU A 203 -9.94 -21.30 15.19
N THR A 204 -10.10 -22.13 16.22
CA THR A 204 -9.80 -21.78 17.62
C THR A 204 -8.39 -22.22 18.01
N ALA A 205 -7.86 -23.25 17.37
CA ALA A 205 -6.46 -23.63 17.47
C ALA A 205 -5.95 -24.29 16.19
N LEU A 206 -4.64 -24.22 15.98
CA LEU A 206 -3.96 -24.89 14.87
C LEU A 206 -2.51 -25.20 15.23
N GLY A 207 -1.96 -26.28 14.68
CA GLY A 207 -0.55 -26.65 14.82
C GLY A 207 0.29 -26.24 13.61
N CYS A 208 1.49 -25.72 13.86
CA CYS A 208 2.48 -25.36 12.84
C CYS A 208 3.86 -25.94 13.18
N LYS A 209 4.74 -26.07 12.17
CA LYS A 209 6.10 -26.55 12.36
C LYS A 209 7.07 -25.88 11.39
N GLN A 210 8.33 -25.72 11.80
CA GLN A 210 9.39 -25.36 10.88
C GLN A 210 9.73 -26.54 9.96
N LYS A 211 10.26 -26.26 8.76
CA LYS A 211 10.87 -27.34 7.96
C LYS A 211 12.06 -27.90 8.76
N PRO A 212 12.24 -29.24 8.79
CA PRO A 212 13.45 -29.83 9.35
C PRO A 212 14.71 -29.36 8.60
#